data_AF-A0A8C7XKU1-F1
#
_entry.id   AF-A0A8C7XKU1-F1
#
_cell.length_a   1.000
_cell.length_b   1.000
_cell.length_c   1.000
_cell.angle_alpha   90.00
_cell.angle_beta   90.00
_cell.angle_gamma   90.00
#
_symmetry.space_group_name_H-M   'P 1'
#
loop_
_entity.id
_entity.type
_entity.pdbx_description
1 polymer ?
#
loop_
_entity_poly.entity_id
_entity_poly.type
_entity_poly.pdbx_seq_one_letter_code
_entity_poly.pdbx_strand_id
1 'polypeptide(L)'
;MAIFSVYVVNKAGGLIYQYDNYVPRSEVEKTFSYPLDLVLKHHDEKVIVSFGQRDGIKVGHALLSINGVDVIGKNTADGKDTLEYLKDPANYPVSIRFGRARLSSNEKLMLASMFHSLFAIGSQLSPEVGSSGIEMLETDVFKLHCFQTLTGQTDNLKSALEVAEKAGNFGAGS
;
A
#
# COMPACT_ATOMS: atom_id res chain seq x y z
N MET A 1 -4.96 -18.82 5.88
CA MET A 1 -4.95 -17.34 5.97
C MET A 1 -3.73 -16.85 5.21
N ALA A 2 -3.87 -16.02 4.18
CA ALA A 2 -2.72 -15.61 3.37
C ALA A 2 -1.94 -14.50 4.09
N ILE A 3 -0.61 -14.57 4.04
CA ILE A 3 0.25 -13.48 4.51
C ILE A 3 0.47 -12.50 3.38
N PHE A 4 0.09 -11.23 3.60
CA PHE A 4 0.29 -10.16 2.63
C PHE A 4 1.74 -9.65 2.62
N SER A 5 2.27 -9.36 3.80
CA SER A 5 3.57 -8.68 3.95
C SER A 5 4.12 -8.84 5.37
N VAL A 6 5.43 -8.78 5.50
CA VAL A 6 6.17 -8.77 6.76
C VAL A 6 6.98 -7.48 6.85
N TYR A 7 6.94 -6.83 8.02
CA TYR A 7 7.73 -5.65 8.35
C TYR A 7 8.50 -5.91 9.65
N VAL A 8 9.80 -5.62 9.65
CA VAL A 8 10.63 -5.62 10.86
C VAL A 8 11.09 -4.19 11.10
N VAL A 9 10.72 -3.65 12.25
CA VAL A 9 10.99 -2.27 12.64
C VAL A 9 11.92 -2.29 13.85
N ASN A 10 12.94 -1.43 13.85
CA ASN A 10 13.86 -1.29 14.97
C ASN A 10 13.22 -0.49 16.13
N LYS A 11 13.92 -0.41 17.26
CA LYS A 11 13.45 0.31 18.45
C LYS A 11 13.23 1.82 18.23
N ALA A 12 13.90 2.42 17.24
CA ALA A 12 13.74 3.83 16.89
C ALA A 12 12.62 4.08 15.86
N GLY A 13 11.84 3.06 15.50
CA GLY A 13 10.77 3.16 14.49
C GLY A 13 11.25 3.04 13.04
N GLY A 14 12.53 2.78 12.81
CA GLY A 14 13.10 2.59 11.47
C GLY A 14 12.83 1.19 10.91
N LEU A 15 12.35 1.12 9.66
CA LEU A 15 12.17 -0.14 8.94
C LEU A 15 13.54 -0.74 8.57
N ILE A 16 13.80 -1.99 9.00
CA ILE A 16 15.08 -2.68 8.77
C ILE A 16 14.96 -3.90 7.86
N TYR A 17 13.76 -4.48 7.77
CA TYR A 17 13.45 -5.53 6.80
C TYR A 17 11.99 -5.44 6.39
N GLN A 18 11.72 -5.74 5.14
CA GLN A 18 10.38 -5.72 4.58
C GLN A 18 10.27 -6.73 3.44
N TYR A 19 9.18 -7.49 3.44
CA TYR A 19 8.90 -8.49 2.43
C TYR A 19 7.41 -8.47 2.08
N ASP A 20 7.09 -8.34 0.79
CA ASP A 20 5.72 -8.40 0.30
C ASP A 20 5.51 -9.77 -0.36
N ASN A 21 4.63 -10.60 0.22
CA ASN A 21 4.35 -11.97 -0.23
C ASN A 21 3.18 -12.01 -1.21
N TYR A 22 2.11 -11.26 -0.91
CA TYR A 22 0.93 -11.20 -1.77
C TYR A 22 0.46 -9.75 -1.93
N VAL A 23 0.60 -9.22 -3.14
CA VAL A 23 0.01 -7.95 -3.54
C VAL A 23 -1.20 -8.27 -4.42
N PRO A 24 -2.45 -8.04 -3.95
CA PRO A 24 -3.63 -8.28 -4.75
C PRO A 24 -3.58 -7.45 -6.05
N ARG A 25 -3.47 -8.11 -7.20
CA ARG A 25 -3.50 -7.47 -8.52
C ARG A 25 -4.94 -7.20 -8.97
N SER A 26 -5.69 -6.44 -8.18
CA SER A 26 -6.99 -5.94 -8.64
C SER A 26 -6.75 -4.78 -9.60
N GLU A 27 -6.30 -5.11 -10.81
CA GLU A 27 -6.12 -4.18 -11.91
C GLU A 27 -7.30 -4.31 -12.87
N VAL A 28 -7.79 -3.17 -13.34
CA VAL A 28 -8.93 -3.06 -14.23
C VAL A 28 -8.54 -2.15 -15.38
N GLU A 29 -8.63 -2.64 -16.61
CA GLU A 29 -8.40 -1.86 -17.81
C GLU A 29 -9.73 -1.60 -18.53
N LYS A 30 -9.99 -0.33 -18.86
CA LYS A 30 -11.22 0.10 -19.53
C LYS A 30 -10.93 1.21 -20.53
N THR A 31 -11.70 1.21 -21.61
CA THR A 31 -11.67 2.28 -22.61
C THR A 31 -12.71 3.33 -22.28
N PHE A 32 -12.30 4.59 -22.29
CA PHE A 32 -13.12 5.75 -21.98
C PHE A 32 -13.32 6.63 -23.21
N SER A 33 -14.45 7.31 -23.24
CA SER A 33 -14.76 8.41 -24.16
C SER A 33 -14.68 9.75 -23.42
N TYR A 34 -14.64 10.85 -24.16
CA TYR A 34 -14.66 12.18 -23.55
C TYR A 34 -16.10 12.62 -23.23
N PRO A 35 -16.36 13.29 -22.09
CA PRO A 35 -15.45 13.50 -20.97
C PRO A 35 -15.31 12.23 -20.11
N LEU A 36 -14.21 12.14 -19.35
CA LEU A 36 -14.02 11.06 -18.39
C LEU A 36 -15.14 11.08 -17.33
N ASP A 37 -15.75 9.93 -17.07
CA ASP A 37 -16.82 9.74 -16.07
C ASP A 37 -16.28 9.54 -14.64
N LEU A 38 -14.96 9.61 -14.47
CA LEU A 38 -14.24 9.55 -13.20
C LEU A 38 -13.56 10.90 -12.93
N VAL A 39 -13.53 11.29 -11.66
CA VAL A 39 -12.73 12.44 -11.22
C VAL A 39 -11.37 11.92 -10.77
N LEU A 40 -10.32 12.40 -11.40
CA LEU A 40 -8.94 12.08 -11.07
C LEU A 40 -8.27 13.28 -10.38
N LYS A 41 -7.32 13.01 -9.48
CA LYS A 41 -6.48 14.05 -8.85
C LYS A 41 -5.04 13.59 -8.70
N HIS A 42 -4.14 14.54 -8.58
CA HIS A 42 -2.79 14.28 -8.10
C HIS A 42 -2.81 13.99 -6.60
N HIS A 43 -2.08 12.95 -6.20
CA HIS A 43 -1.83 12.62 -4.81
C HIS A 43 -0.44 12.01 -4.69
N ASP A 44 0.41 12.61 -3.86
CA ASP A 44 1.86 12.36 -3.83
C ASP A 44 2.45 12.42 -5.24
N GLU A 45 3.09 11.35 -5.73
CA GLU A 45 3.64 11.24 -7.08
C GLU A 45 2.76 10.39 -8.00
N LYS A 46 1.45 10.32 -7.76
CA LYS A 46 0.53 9.44 -8.48
C LYS A 46 -0.72 10.20 -8.93
N VAL A 47 -1.39 9.70 -9.97
CA VAL A 47 -2.75 10.12 -10.34
C VAL A 47 -3.74 9.08 -9.79
N ILE A 48 -4.67 9.52 -8.96
CA ILE A 48 -5.64 8.63 -8.31
C ILE A 48 -7.08 9.03 -8.61
N VAL A 49 -7.99 8.05 -8.55
CA VAL A 49 -9.43 8.26 -8.59
C VAL A 49 -9.87 8.92 -7.28
N SER A 50 -10.38 10.14 -7.35
CA SER A 50 -10.90 10.89 -6.21
C SER A 50 -12.42 10.77 -6.06
N PHE A 51 -13.14 10.57 -7.17
CA PHE A 51 -14.59 10.37 -7.18
C PHE A 51 -15.01 9.52 -8.39
N GLY A 52 -16.10 8.77 -8.22
CA GLY A 52 -16.62 7.82 -9.20
C GLY A 52 -16.15 6.40 -8.93
N GLN A 53 -17.05 5.44 -9.13
CA GLN A 53 -16.77 4.01 -9.03
C GLN A 53 -17.62 3.27 -10.05
N ARG A 54 -16.96 2.47 -10.90
CA ARG A 54 -17.62 1.73 -11.98
C ARG A 54 -16.72 0.59 -12.46
N ASP A 55 -17.34 -0.51 -12.89
CA ASP A 55 -16.67 -1.63 -13.58
C ASP A 55 -15.42 -2.18 -12.86
N GLY A 56 -15.39 -2.10 -11.52
CA GLY A 56 -14.27 -2.55 -10.68
C GLY A 56 -13.24 -1.47 -10.33
N ILE A 57 -13.36 -0.26 -10.89
CA ILE A 57 -12.55 0.90 -10.56
C ILE A 57 -13.12 1.55 -9.30
N LYS A 58 -12.30 1.72 -8.26
CA LYS A 58 -12.71 2.28 -6.97
C LYS A 58 -11.97 3.58 -6.67
N VAL A 59 -12.54 4.41 -5.81
CA VAL A 59 -11.85 5.57 -5.23
C VAL A 59 -10.56 5.10 -4.56
N GLY A 60 -9.47 5.83 -4.80
CA GLY A 60 -8.12 5.49 -4.33
C GLY A 60 -7.34 4.56 -5.27
N HIS A 61 -7.95 3.97 -6.31
CA HIS A 61 -7.16 3.35 -7.37
C HIS A 61 -6.29 4.39 -8.06
N ALA A 62 -5.04 4.01 -8.34
CA ALA A 62 -4.13 4.80 -9.14
C ALA A 62 -4.29 4.46 -10.62
N LEU A 63 -4.07 5.45 -11.46
CA LEU A 63 -3.85 5.25 -12.88
C LEU A 63 -2.47 4.63 -13.06
N LEU A 64 -2.40 3.46 -13.69
CA LEU A 64 -1.17 2.70 -13.89
C LEU A 64 -0.63 2.82 -15.32
N SER A 65 -1.53 2.85 -16.31
CA SER A 65 -1.13 2.98 -17.72
C SER A 65 -2.22 3.62 -18.57
N ILE A 66 -1.81 4.22 -19.68
CA ILE A 66 -2.65 4.79 -20.73
C ILE A 66 -2.29 4.13 -22.06
N ASN A 67 -3.28 3.59 -22.77
CA ASN A 67 -3.14 2.90 -24.05
C ASN A 67 -2.06 1.80 -24.02
N GLY A 68 -1.99 1.08 -22.90
CA GLY A 68 -0.99 0.02 -22.67
C GLY A 68 0.40 0.52 -22.28
N VAL A 69 0.63 1.83 -22.20
CA VAL A 69 1.91 2.44 -21.82
C VAL A 69 1.84 2.90 -20.36
N ASP A 70 2.73 2.39 -19.53
CA ASP A 70 2.78 2.72 -18.10
C ASP A 70 3.04 4.22 -17.88
N VAL A 71 2.35 4.80 -16.90
CA VAL A 71 2.60 6.19 -16.48
C VAL A 71 3.75 6.23 -15.48
N ILE A 72 4.56 7.28 -15.58
CA ILE A 72 5.71 7.52 -14.71
C ILE A 72 5.30 8.59 -13.70
N GLY A 73 4.83 8.13 -12.55
CA GLY A 73 4.33 9.01 -11.49
C GLY A 73 3.05 9.73 -11.90
N LYS A 74 3.14 11.04 -12.16
CA LYS A 74 2.03 11.87 -12.65
C LYS A 74 2.07 12.08 -14.16
N ASN A 75 3.13 11.63 -14.82
CA ASN A 75 3.39 11.95 -16.21
C ASN A 75 3.18 10.72 -17.10
N THR A 76 2.72 10.96 -18.32
CA THR A 76 2.76 9.96 -19.39
C THR A 76 4.21 9.67 -19.79
N ALA A 77 4.45 8.61 -20.58
CA ALA A 77 5.81 8.21 -20.95
C ALA A 77 6.58 9.27 -21.78
N ASP A 78 5.87 10.18 -22.44
CA ASP A 78 6.38 11.35 -23.16
C ASP A 78 6.63 12.57 -22.25
N GLY A 79 6.40 12.44 -20.94
CA GLY A 79 6.66 13.48 -19.93
C GLY A 79 5.53 14.50 -19.76
N LYS A 80 4.43 14.38 -20.52
CA LYS A 80 3.27 15.26 -20.36
C LYS A 80 2.52 14.94 -19.06
N ASP A 81 1.94 15.95 -18.43
CA ASP A 81 1.09 15.73 -17.27
C ASP A 81 -0.14 14.88 -17.65
N THR A 82 -0.41 13.82 -16.89
CA THR A 82 -1.48 12.87 -17.21
C THR A 82 -2.86 13.50 -17.13
N LEU A 83 -3.11 14.41 -16.18
CA LEU A 83 -4.40 15.10 -16.09
C LEU A 83 -4.58 16.09 -17.23
N GLU A 84 -3.51 16.74 -17.68
CA GLU A 84 -3.55 17.58 -18.89
C GLU A 84 -3.80 16.77 -20.16
N TYR A 85 -3.17 15.59 -20.29
CA TYR A 85 -3.42 14.67 -21.40
C TYR A 85 -4.89 14.24 -21.48
N LEU A 86 -5.50 13.90 -20.34
CA LEU A 86 -6.89 13.43 -20.26
C LEU A 86 -7.95 14.55 -20.39
N LYS A 87 -7.56 15.84 -20.32
CA LYS A 87 -8.47 16.97 -20.55
C LYS A 87 -8.71 17.27 -22.03
N ASP A 88 -7.82 16.81 -22.91
CA ASP A 88 -7.87 17.06 -24.34
C ASP A 88 -8.76 16.02 -25.05
N PRO A 89 -9.90 16.42 -25.65
CA PRO A 89 -10.80 15.50 -26.34
C PRO A 89 -10.16 14.76 -27.51
N ALA A 90 -9.09 15.30 -28.12
CA ALA A 90 -8.42 14.69 -29.26
C ALA A 90 -7.68 13.39 -28.90
N ASN A 91 -7.40 13.16 -27.60
CA ASN A 91 -6.73 11.95 -27.12
C ASN A 91 -7.69 10.77 -26.89
N TYR A 92 -8.99 10.96 -27.12
CA TYR A 92 -10.01 9.92 -26.93
C TYR A 92 -10.37 9.24 -28.26
N PRO A 93 -10.75 7.94 -28.23
CA PRO A 93 -10.91 7.09 -27.05
C PRO A 93 -9.57 6.67 -26.42
N VAL A 94 -9.56 6.50 -25.10
CA VAL A 94 -8.35 6.18 -24.32
C VAL A 94 -8.56 4.93 -23.48
N SER A 95 -7.65 3.96 -23.56
CA SER A 95 -7.62 2.81 -22.64
C SER A 95 -6.85 3.20 -21.39
N ILE A 96 -7.43 3.04 -20.21
CA ILE A 96 -6.78 3.35 -18.93
C ILE A 96 -6.82 2.12 -18.04
N ARG A 97 -5.64 1.74 -17.51
CA ARG A 97 -5.53 0.71 -16.48
C ARG A 97 -5.48 1.37 -15.11
N PHE A 98 -6.41 0.98 -14.25
CA PHE A 98 -6.47 1.39 -12.85
C PHE A 98 -6.13 0.21 -11.94
N GLY A 99 -5.52 0.50 -10.79
CA GLY A 99 -5.30 -0.52 -9.78
C GLY A 99 -4.76 0.06 -8.48
N ARG A 100 -4.48 -0.80 -7.51
CA ARG A 100 -3.86 -0.36 -6.26
C ARG A 100 -2.39 -0.06 -6.52
N ALA A 101 -1.96 1.19 -6.34
CA ALA A 101 -0.56 1.54 -6.45
C ALA A 101 0.28 0.76 -5.44
N ARG A 102 1.44 0.30 -5.87
CA ARG A 102 2.45 -0.24 -4.97
C ARG A 102 2.99 0.86 -4.07
N LEU A 103 3.25 0.51 -2.82
CA LEU A 103 3.94 1.38 -1.89
C LEU A 103 5.42 1.44 -2.28
N SER A 104 5.93 2.65 -2.45
CA SER A 104 7.36 2.95 -2.58
C SER A 104 8.11 2.64 -1.27
N SER A 105 9.43 2.50 -1.36
CA SER A 105 10.28 2.30 -0.18
C SER A 105 10.10 3.40 0.86
N ASN A 106 9.93 4.64 0.42
CA ASN A 106 9.71 5.79 1.31
C ASN A 106 8.34 5.73 2.00
N GLU A 107 7.27 5.38 1.27
CA GLU A 107 5.94 5.19 1.87
C GLU A 107 5.97 4.09 2.93
N LYS A 108 6.72 3.01 2.69
CA LYS A 108 6.88 1.91 3.65
C LYS A 108 7.68 2.31 4.89
N LEU A 109 8.76 3.07 4.72
CA LEU A 109 9.53 3.66 5.83
C LEU A 109 8.62 4.55 6.69
N MET A 110 7.85 5.41 6.04
CA MET A 110 6.91 6.30 6.71
C MET A 110 5.85 5.52 7.49
N LEU A 111 5.25 4.49 6.89
CA LEU A 111 4.26 3.63 7.54
C LEU A 111 4.81 2.89 8.75
N ALA A 112 6.05 2.38 8.67
CA ALA A 112 6.73 1.74 9.80
C ALA A 112 6.91 2.72 10.98
N SER A 113 7.39 3.94 10.70
CA SER A 113 7.55 4.98 11.72
C SER A 113 6.21 5.41 12.33
N MET A 114 5.17 5.55 11.50
CA MET A 114 3.81 5.87 11.97
C MET A 114 3.27 4.78 12.89
N PHE A 115 3.43 3.52 12.51
CA PHE A 115 2.98 2.39 13.32
C PHE A 115 3.73 2.32 14.66
N HIS A 116 5.03 2.61 14.68
CA HIS A 116 5.81 2.69 15.92
C HIS A 116 5.24 3.73 16.90
N SER A 117 4.89 4.92 16.41
CA SER A 117 4.24 5.96 17.22
C SER A 117 2.87 5.51 17.72
N LEU A 118 2.04 4.91 16.84
CA LEU A 118 0.72 4.38 17.22
C LEU A 118 0.81 3.30 18.30
N PHE A 119 1.79 2.40 18.19
CA PHE A 119 2.06 1.36 19.17
C PHE A 119 2.34 1.96 20.56
N ALA A 120 3.22 2.96 20.63
CA ALA A 120 3.57 3.65 21.87
C ALA A 120 2.37 4.41 22.47
N ILE A 121 1.60 5.10 21.63
CA ILE A 121 0.37 5.79 22.05
C ILE A 121 -0.65 4.79 22.62
N GLY A 122 -0.81 3.63 21.99
CA GLY A 122 -1.70 2.56 22.48
C GLY A 122 -1.33 2.06 23.87
N SER A 123 -0.03 1.93 24.16
CA SER A 123 0.44 1.60 25.52
C SER A 123 0.18 2.74 26.51
N GLN A 124 0.45 4.00 26.13
CA GLN A 124 0.29 5.17 27.00
C GLN A 124 -1.17 5.48 27.35
N LEU A 125 -2.09 5.28 26.41
CA LEU A 125 -3.53 5.54 26.62
C LEU A 125 -4.27 4.36 27.25
N SER A 126 -3.58 3.25 27.52
CA SER A 126 -4.20 2.07 28.11
C SER A 126 -4.80 2.39 29.48
N PRO A 127 -6.06 2.00 29.75
CA PRO A 127 -6.64 2.10 31.09
C PRO A 127 -6.07 1.05 32.06
N GLU A 128 -5.47 -0.02 31.53
CA GLU A 128 -4.89 -1.11 32.30
C GLU A 128 -3.38 -0.97 32.47
N VAL A 129 -2.89 -1.28 33.68
CA VAL A 129 -1.46 -1.25 34.02
C VAL A 129 -0.73 -2.41 33.33
N GLY A 130 0.45 -2.14 32.78
CA GLY A 130 1.30 -3.16 32.15
C GLY A 130 0.96 -3.46 30.70
N SER A 131 0.20 -2.59 30.03
CA SER A 131 -0.12 -2.72 28.60
C SER A 131 1.12 -2.58 27.71
N SER A 132 1.31 -3.54 26.81
CA SER A 132 2.45 -3.66 25.89
C SER A 132 2.37 -2.69 24.71
N GLY A 133 1.17 -2.30 24.27
CA GLY A 133 0.93 -1.50 23.06
C GLY A 133 -0.08 -2.16 22.13
N ILE A 134 0.02 -1.90 20.83
CA ILE A 134 -0.85 -2.52 19.82
C ILE A 134 -0.30 -3.90 19.44
N GLU A 135 -0.98 -4.98 19.83
CA GLU A 135 -0.63 -6.34 19.42
C GLU A 135 -1.37 -6.80 18.15
N MET A 136 -2.55 -6.24 17.90
CA MET A 136 -3.38 -6.57 16.74
C MET A 136 -4.22 -5.38 16.30
N LEU A 137 -4.24 -5.13 14.99
CA LEU A 137 -5.12 -4.16 14.34
C LEU A 137 -5.92 -4.88 13.24
N GLU A 138 -7.24 -4.87 13.37
CA GLU A 138 -8.15 -5.53 12.45
C GLU A 138 -8.90 -4.52 11.57
N THR A 139 -8.99 -4.84 10.29
CA THR A 139 -9.82 -4.16 9.30
C THR A 139 -10.72 -5.17 8.61
N ASP A 140 -11.62 -4.70 7.76
CA ASP A 140 -12.47 -5.54 6.91
C ASP A 140 -11.68 -6.40 5.90
N VAL A 141 -10.46 -5.98 5.53
CA VAL A 141 -9.67 -6.61 4.46
C VAL A 141 -8.37 -7.26 4.91
N PHE A 142 -7.81 -6.87 6.05
CA PHE A 142 -6.59 -7.48 6.61
C PHE A 142 -6.53 -7.36 8.13
N LYS A 143 -5.72 -8.24 8.75
CA LYS A 143 -5.28 -8.13 10.14
C LYS A 143 -3.78 -7.91 10.18
N LEU A 144 -3.35 -6.92 10.97
CA LEU A 144 -1.95 -6.68 11.27
C LEU A 144 -1.67 -7.22 12.67
N HIS A 145 -0.72 -8.15 12.76
CA HIS A 145 -0.23 -8.68 14.02
C HIS A 145 1.13 -8.04 14.33
N CYS A 146 1.33 -7.61 15.57
CA CYS A 146 2.57 -7.02 16.05
C CYS A 146 3.12 -7.83 17.22
N PHE A 147 4.43 -8.07 17.19
CA PHE A 147 5.14 -8.71 18.28
C PHE A 147 6.38 -7.89 18.62
N GLN A 148 6.48 -7.43 19.87
CA GLN A 148 7.65 -6.70 20.37
C GLN A 148 8.58 -7.66 21.12
N THR A 149 9.87 -7.66 20.76
CA THR A 149 10.89 -8.45 21.48
C THR A 149 11.35 -7.74 22.76
N LEU A 150 11.63 -8.49 23.82
CA LEU A 150 12.00 -7.96 25.15
C LEU A 150 13.21 -7.01 25.17
N THR A 151 14.15 -7.13 24.22
CA THR A 151 15.40 -6.37 24.24
C THR A 151 15.42 -5.15 23.32
N GLY A 152 14.47 -5.03 22.39
CA GLY A 152 14.51 -3.98 21.36
C GLY A 152 15.81 -3.93 20.55
N GLN A 153 16.64 -4.99 20.58
CA GLN A 153 17.91 -5.10 19.89
C GLN A 153 17.88 -6.22 18.83
N THR A 154 18.64 -5.96 17.78
CA THR A 154 18.70 -6.67 16.49
C THR A 154 19.18 -8.12 16.54
N ASP A 155 19.61 -8.65 17.68
CA ASP A 155 20.12 -10.03 17.79
C ASP A 155 19.03 -11.10 17.61
N ASN A 156 17.77 -10.72 17.78
CA ASN A 156 16.62 -11.57 17.46
C ASN A 156 16.15 -11.45 16.00
N LEU A 157 16.89 -10.77 15.11
CA LEU A 157 16.54 -10.76 13.68
C LEU A 157 16.45 -12.19 13.14
N LYS A 158 17.33 -13.10 13.56
CA LYS A 158 17.26 -14.50 13.10
C LYS A 158 15.96 -15.16 13.52
N SER A 159 15.54 -15.01 14.78
CA SER A 159 14.29 -15.58 15.28
C SER A 159 13.06 -14.90 14.67
N ALA A 160 13.09 -13.57 14.47
CA ALA A 160 12.01 -12.83 13.83
C ALA A 160 11.91 -13.13 12.33
N LEU A 161 13.04 -13.28 11.64
CA LEU A 161 13.12 -13.75 10.25
C LEU A 161 12.70 -15.21 10.15
N GLU A 162 13.06 -16.06 11.10
CA GLU A 162 12.62 -17.47 11.13
C GLU A 162 11.12 -17.57 11.39
N VAL A 163 10.55 -16.73 12.26
CA VAL A 163 9.10 -16.59 12.43
C VAL A 163 8.46 -16.05 11.15
N ALA A 164 9.05 -15.06 10.50
CA ALA A 164 8.55 -14.51 9.23
C ALA A 164 8.63 -15.50 8.06
N GLU A 165 9.70 -16.28 7.96
CA GLU A 165 9.91 -17.34 6.97
C GLU A 165 8.96 -18.51 7.23
N LYS A 166 8.81 -18.94 8.50
CA LYS A 166 7.79 -19.92 8.89
C LYS A 166 6.39 -19.42 8.57
N ALA A 167 6.11 -18.15 8.86
CA ALA A 167 4.85 -17.49 8.53
C ALA A 167 4.63 -17.50 6.99
N GLY A 168 5.65 -17.14 6.21
CA GLY A 168 5.62 -17.15 4.74
C GLY A 168 5.35 -18.53 4.13
N ASN A 169 5.73 -19.61 4.81
CA ASN A 169 5.44 -20.99 4.40
C ASN A 169 4.01 -21.49 4.74
N PHE A 170 3.15 -20.69 5.38
CA PHE A 170 1.74 -21.06 5.64
C PHE A 170 0.77 -20.86 4.45
N GLY A 171 1.22 -21.12 3.22
CA GLY A 171 0.34 -21.32 2.06
C GLY A 171 1.11 -22.00 0.92
N ALA A 172 0.70 -23.13 0.36
CA ALA A 172 -0.63 -23.68 0.19
C ALA A 172 -0.82 -25.02 0.92
N GLY A 173 -1.88 -25.15 1.71
CA GLY A 173 -2.19 -26.42 2.38
C GLY A 173 -3.32 -26.31 3.38
N SER A 174 -4.54 -26.02 2.89
CA SER A 174 -5.84 -26.55 3.32
C SER A 174 -6.94 -25.73 2.65
#